data_AF-A0A7R9M351-F1
#
_entry.id   AF-A0A7R9M351-F1
#
_cell.length_a   1.000
_cell.length_b   1.000
_cell.length_c   1.000
_cell.angle_alpha   90.00
_cell.angle_beta   90.00
_cell.angle_gamma   90.00
#
_symmetry.space_group_name_H-M   'P 1'
#
loop_
_entity.id
_entity.type
_entity.pdbx_description
1 polymer ?
#
loop_
_entity_poly.entity_id
_entity_poly.type
_entity_poly.pdbx_seq_one_letter_code
_entity_poly.pdbx_strand_id
1 'polypeptide(L)'
;MATKADPKKDESVTTSDKREASPPKPLDPLDEQRRRARFGSLFCVVFIAVLSFIILDDKYLNLNIGGNSSAVQISSYWHKLEFVLCYQSIGISWILFNMILVISKRMQTKVVDPIDAKNERAVLVASAIMQNSIEQFLLSAFAQIISISFIDKSLLIKVIPLINILFITGRVAFWWGYPKNRTFGFMCSAIPNTLLINYNLLKFIQSLFF
;
A
#
# COMPACT_ATOMS: atom_id res chain seq x y z
N MET A 1 67.52 -62.48 -29.85
CA MET A 1 66.91 -61.67 -30.93
C MET A 1 66.20 -60.51 -30.29
N ALA A 2 66.65 -59.29 -30.60
CA ALA A 2 66.10 -58.03 -30.11
C ALA A 2 64.85 -57.61 -30.92
N THR A 3 64.27 -56.47 -30.52
CA THR A 3 63.15 -55.68 -31.08
C THR A 3 61.74 -56.21 -30.74
N LYS A 4 60.76 -55.40 -30.29
CA LYS A 4 60.49 -53.96 -30.49
C LYS A 4 59.52 -53.46 -29.39
N ALA A 5 59.66 -52.21 -28.98
CA ALA A 5 58.81 -51.52 -28.01
C ALA A 5 57.49 -51.02 -28.63
N ASP A 6 56.46 -50.90 -27.80
CA ASP A 6 55.22 -50.14 -28.09
C ASP A 6 54.71 -49.50 -26.78
N PRO A 7 54.55 -48.16 -26.68
CA PRO A 7 54.01 -47.51 -25.49
C PRO A 7 52.55 -47.12 -25.72
N LYS A 8 51.60 -47.83 -25.10
CA LYS A 8 50.22 -47.35 -24.98
C LYS A 8 50.10 -46.44 -23.74
N LYS A 9 49.91 -45.15 -24.03
CA LYS A 9 49.18 -44.20 -23.18
C LYS A 9 47.81 -44.80 -22.85
N ASP A 10 47.42 -44.74 -21.59
CA ASP A 10 46.01 -44.53 -21.24
C ASP A 10 45.95 -43.51 -20.10
N GLU A 11 45.57 -42.30 -20.49
CA GLU A 11 45.11 -41.22 -19.63
C GLU A 11 43.71 -41.56 -19.08
N SER A 12 43.47 -41.10 -17.86
CA SER A 12 42.18 -40.61 -17.35
C SER A 12 41.03 -41.62 -17.19
N VAL A 13 40.63 -41.86 -15.93
CA VAL A 13 39.23 -41.65 -15.51
C VAL A 13 39.22 -41.29 -14.02
N THR A 14 39.43 -40.02 -13.69
CA THR A 14 38.95 -39.46 -12.42
C THR A 14 37.49 -39.10 -12.66
N THR A 15 36.57 -40.02 -12.42
CA THR A 15 35.14 -39.76 -12.43
C THR A 15 34.84 -38.78 -11.31
N SER A 16 34.82 -37.48 -11.64
CA SER A 16 34.27 -36.46 -10.77
C SER A 16 32.81 -36.83 -10.50
N ASP A 17 32.50 -37.15 -9.25
CA ASP A 17 31.16 -37.30 -8.69
C ASP A 17 30.38 -35.98 -8.90
N LYS A 18 29.86 -35.79 -10.13
CA LYS A 18 28.84 -34.79 -10.42
C LYS A 18 27.55 -35.30 -9.81
N ARG A 19 27.40 -35.08 -8.51
CA ARG A 19 26.07 -35.04 -7.88
C ARG A 19 25.32 -33.89 -8.52
N GLU A 20 24.56 -34.19 -9.56
CA GLU A 20 23.53 -33.30 -10.05
C GLU A 20 22.61 -32.97 -8.87
N ALA A 21 22.75 -31.76 -8.34
CA ALA A 21 21.84 -31.24 -7.35
C ALA A 21 20.44 -31.28 -7.97
N SER A 22 19.57 -32.15 -7.43
CA SER A 22 18.18 -32.23 -7.86
C SER A 22 17.58 -30.83 -7.86
N PRO A 23 16.87 -30.41 -8.93
CA PRO A 23 16.32 -29.07 -9.03
C PRO A 23 15.49 -28.76 -7.78
N PRO A 24 15.59 -27.53 -7.23
CA PRO A 24 14.88 -27.17 -6.02
C PRO A 24 13.39 -27.47 -6.19
N LYS A 25 12.85 -28.21 -5.23
CA LYS A 25 11.45 -28.63 -5.23
C LYS A 25 10.57 -27.38 -5.41
N PRO A 26 9.59 -27.39 -6.33
CA PRO A 26 8.74 -26.22 -6.55
C PRO A 26 8.07 -25.84 -5.24
N LEU A 27 8.19 -24.55 -4.90
CA LEU A 27 7.65 -23.99 -3.66
C LEU A 27 6.13 -24.16 -3.66
N ASP A 28 5.54 -24.50 -2.49
CA ASP A 28 4.09 -24.53 -2.32
C ASP A 28 3.49 -23.16 -2.76
N PRO A 29 2.45 -23.14 -3.63
CA PRO A 29 1.77 -21.90 -4.02
C PRO A 29 1.41 -20.98 -2.84
N LEU A 30 1.09 -21.55 -1.68
CA LEU A 30 0.81 -20.79 -0.47
C LEU A 30 2.05 -20.10 0.11
N ASP A 31 3.20 -20.78 0.11
CA ASP A 31 4.45 -20.23 0.60
C ASP A 31 5.00 -19.15 -0.32
N GLU A 32 4.78 -19.27 -1.63
CA GLU A 32 5.14 -18.22 -2.59
C GLU A 32 4.32 -16.95 -2.33
N GLN A 33 3.01 -17.10 -2.11
CA GLN A 33 2.13 -15.98 -1.78
C GLN A 33 2.53 -15.32 -0.45
N ARG A 34 2.84 -16.11 0.58
CA ARG A 34 3.34 -15.61 1.87
C ARG A 34 4.66 -14.87 1.74
N ARG A 35 5.59 -15.40 0.96
CA ARG A 35 6.88 -14.75 0.69
C ARG A 35 6.69 -13.41 0.00
N ARG A 36 5.89 -13.34 -1.07
CA ARG A 36 5.55 -12.08 -1.76
C ARG A 36 4.88 -11.08 -0.83
N ALA A 37 3.97 -11.54 0.03
CA ALA A 37 3.33 -10.69 1.03
C ALA A 37 4.35 -10.11 2.02
N ARG A 38 5.27 -10.93 2.56
CA ARG A 38 6.33 -10.47 3.48
C ARG A 38 7.25 -9.44 2.84
N PHE A 39 7.71 -9.69 1.61
CA PHE A 39 8.52 -8.72 0.87
C PHE A 39 7.76 -7.41 0.62
N GLY A 40 6.50 -7.51 0.18
CA GLY A 40 5.64 -6.34 -0.01
C GLY A 40 5.41 -5.54 1.28
N SER A 41 5.23 -6.22 2.41
CA SER A 41 5.09 -5.58 3.73
C SER A 41 6.38 -4.89 4.17
N LEU A 42 7.54 -5.55 4.08
CA LEU A 42 8.82 -4.95 4.45
C LEU A 42 9.13 -3.72 3.59
N PHE A 43 8.95 -3.85 2.28
CA PHE A 43 9.14 -2.73 1.36
C PHE A 43 8.19 -1.57 1.66
N CYS A 44 6.94 -1.86 2.02
CA CYS A 44 5.95 -0.85 2.42
C CYS A 44 6.39 -0.10 3.69
N VAL A 45 6.87 -0.79 4.72
CA VAL A 45 7.34 -0.15 5.95
C VAL A 45 8.51 0.79 5.67
N VAL A 46 9.48 0.34 4.86
CA VAL A 46 10.62 1.19 4.46
C VAL A 46 10.13 2.40 3.64
N PHE A 47 9.23 2.18 2.69
CA PHE A 47 8.66 3.25 1.87
C PHE A 47 7.94 4.31 2.72
N ILE A 48 7.07 3.89 3.65
CA ILE A 48 6.39 4.79 4.58
C ILE A 48 7.41 5.55 5.44
N ALA A 49 8.42 4.88 5.98
CA ALA A 49 9.43 5.50 6.84
C ALA A 49 10.23 6.57 6.09
N VAL A 50 10.68 6.25 4.87
CA VAL A 50 11.42 7.19 4.00
C VAL A 50 10.54 8.39 3.62
N LEU A 51 9.31 8.14 3.18
CA LEU A 51 8.41 9.22 2.79
C LEU A 51 8.05 10.12 3.98
N SER A 52 7.82 9.52 5.15
CA SER A 52 7.57 10.26 6.40
C SER A 52 8.79 11.08 6.80
N PHE A 53 10.00 10.53 6.71
CA PHE A 53 11.22 11.28 7.00
C PHE A 53 11.37 12.48 6.06
N ILE A 54 11.16 12.30 4.76
CA ILE A 54 11.26 13.37 3.76
C ILE A 54 10.21 14.46 3.97
N ILE A 55 8.97 14.12 4.30
CA ILE A 55 7.86 15.08 4.44
C ILE A 55 7.88 15.77 5.81
N LEU A 56 8.29 15.08 6.87
CA LEU A 56 8.29 15.64 8.23
C LEU A 56 9.53 16.50 8.50
N ASP A 57 10.65 16.21 7.84
CA ASP A 57 11.88 17.01 7.96
C ASP A 57 11.75 18.29 7.13
N ASP A 58 11.74 19.43 7.83
CA ASP A 58 11.60 20.78 7.28
C ASP A 58 12.74 21.13 6.28
N LYS A 59 13.83 20.35 6.28
CA LYS A 59 14.97 20.57 5.38
C LYS A 59 14.73 20.16 3.93
N TYR A 60 13.94 19.11 3.69
CA TYR A 60 13.86 18.49 2.35
C TYR A 60 12.63 18.91 1.56
N LEU A 61 11.55 19.25 2.25
CA LEU A 61 10.33 19.76 1.64
C LEU A 61 9.94 21.08 2.31
N ASN A 62 10.47 22.19 1.80
CA ASN A 62 9.82 23.51 1.92
C ASN A 62 8.56 23.56 1.04
N LEU A 63 7.82 22.46 1.03
CA LEU A 63 6.65 22.28 0.22
C LEU A 63 5.58 23.02 1.00
N ASN A 64 5.20 24.19 0.48
CA ASN A 64 4.13 25.04 0.96
C ASN A 64 2.78 24.32 0.73
N ILE A 65 2.66 23.12 1.32
CA ILE A 65 1.55 22.17 1.24
C ILE A 65 0.31 22.75 1.95
N GLY A 66 0.51 23.74 2.83
CA GLY A 66 -0.50 24.73 3.18
C GLY A 66 -0.55 25.82 2.12
N GLY A 67 -1.04 25.51 0.91
CA GLY A 67 -1.04 26.47 -0.20
C GLY A 67 -1.67 27.80 0.20
N ASN A 68 -0.97 28.93 -0.03
CA ASN A 68 -1.34 30.34 0.24
C ASN A 68 -1.97 30.71 1.60
N SER A 69 -2.33 29.75 2.44
CA SER A 69 -2.82 29.94 3.79
C SER A 69 -1.61 30.01 4.69
N SER A 70 -1.10 31.22 4.86
CA SER A 70 -0.09 31.57 5.85
C SER A 70 -0.24 30.68 7.07
N ALA A 71 0.83 29.99 7.47
CA ALA A 71 0.95 29.11 8.63
C ALA A 71 0.52 29.76 9.97
N VAL A 72 -0.02 30.99 9.94
CA VAL A 72 -0.59 31.80 11.00
C VAL A 72 -2.10 31.55 11.20
N GLN A 73 -2.90 31.17 10.18
CA GLN A 73 -4.38 31.17 10.32
C GLN A 73 -5.07 29.87 10.78
N ILE A 74 -4.41 28.70 10.75
CA ILE A 74 -5.03 27.42 11.17
C ILE A 74 -5.05 27.24 12.71
N SER A 75 -5.29 28.30 13.47
CA SER A 75 -5.44 28.21 14.94
C SER A 75 -6.84 27.76 15.35
N SER A 76 -7.86 28.20 14.63
CA SER A 76 -9.26 27.88 14.90
C SER A 76 -9.61 26.46 14.46
N TYR A 77 -10.52 25.83 15.21
CA TYR A 77 -11.07 24.51 14.91
C TYR A 77 -11.63 24.43 13.48
N TRP A 78 -12.36 25.47 13.05
CA TRP A 78 -12.99 25.53 11.73
C TRP A 78 -11.98 25.51 10.59
N HIS A 79 -10.85 26.21 10.72
CA HIS A 79 -9.79 26.19 9.71
C HIS A 79 -9.08 24.83 9.65
N LYS A 80 -8.91 24.14 10.79
CA LYS A 80 -8.39 22.76 10.80
C LYS A 80 -9.35 21.81 10.08
N LEU A 81 -10.66 21.97 10.30
CA LEU A 81 -11.68 21.17 9.64
C LEU A 81 -11.70 21.41 8.13
N GLU A 82 -11.73 22.66 7.68
CA GLU A 82 -11.65 23.02 6.26
C GLU A 82 -10.42 22.39 5.61
N PHE A 83 -9.24 22.53 6.24
CA PHE A 83 -8.00 21.94 5.75
C PHE A 83 -8.11 20.41 5.59
N VAL A 84 -8.62 19.70 6.60
CA VAL A 84 -8.83 18.24 6.52
C VAL A 84 -9.79 17.87 5.40
N LEU A 85 -10.91 18.57 5.27
CA LEU A 85 -11.92 18.31 4.23
C LEU A 85 -11.37 18.55 2.83
N CYS A 86 -10.56 19.60 2.63
CA CYS A 86 -9.88 19.84 1.35
C CYS A 86 -8.99 18.65 0.96
N TYR A 87 -8.23 18.08 1.90
CA TYR A 87 -7.41 16.90 1.62
C TYR A 87 -8.23 15.61 1.40
N GLN A 88 -9.39 15.48 2.06
CA GLN A 88 -10.29 14.36 1.82
C GLN A 88 -10.85 14.31 0.39
N SER A 89 -10.87 15.43 -0.33
CA SER A 89 -11.25 15.46 -1.75
C SER A 89 -10.42 14.49 -2.60
N ILE A 90 -9.15 14.26 -2.25
CA ILE A 90 -8.27 13.29 -2.90
C ILE A 90 -8.86 11.88 -2.75
N GLY A 91 -9.21 11.48 -1.53
CA GLY A 91 -9.83 10.18 -1.26
C GLY A 91 -11.18 10.02 -1.96
N ILE A 92 -12.03 11.06 -1.93
CA ILE A 92 -13.33 11.06 -2.61
C ILE A 92 -13.15 10.87 -4.11
N SER A 93 -12.21 11.58 -4.74
CA SER A 93 -11.93 11.46 -6.17
C SER A 93 -11.54 10.03 -6.56
N TRP A 94 -10.78 9.34 -5.70
CA TRP A 94 -10.44 7.93 -5.90
C TRP A 94 -11.66 7.00 -5.81
N ILE A 95 -12.55 7.23 -4.85
CA ILE A 95 -13.80 6.43 -4.74
C ILE A 95 -14.68 6.64 -5.98
N LEU A 96 -14.84 7.90 -6.43
CA LEU A 96 -15.58 8.22 -7.65
C LEU A 96 -14.98 7.52 -8.87
N PHE A 97 -13.65 7.52 -9.00
CA PHE A 97 -12.96 6.79 -10.06
C PHE A 97 -13.29 5.29 -10.04
N ASN A 98 -13.20 4.62 -8.88
CA ASN A 98 -13.53 3.19 -8.77
C ASN A 98 -15.00 2.89 -9.07
N MET A 99 -15.90 3.77 -8.63
CA MET A 99 -17.33 3.66 -8.94
C MET A 99 -17.57 3.71 -10.46
N ILE A 100 -16.97 4.68 -11.16
CA ILE A 100 -17.06 4.81 -12.62
C ILE A 100 -16.47 3.57 -13.31
N LEU A 101 -15.34 3.03 -12.82
CA LEU A 101 -14.74 1.80 -13.35
C LEU A 101 -15.68 0.59 -13.22
N VAL A 102 -16.34 0.42 -12.06
CA VAL A 102 -17.31 -0.66 -11.84
C VAL A 102 -18.50 -0.52 -12.79
N ILE A 103 -19.05 0.70 -12.94
CA ILE A 103 -20.17 0.98 -13.85
C ILE A 103 -19.75 0.67 -15.30
N SER A 104 -18.58 1.15 -15.72
CA SER A 104 -18.05 0.92 -17.07
C SER A 104 -17.84 -0.56 -17.36
N LYS A 105 -17.33 -1.33 -16.39
CA LYS A 105 -17.21 -2.79 -16.50
C LYS A 105 -18.57 -3.46 -16.67
N ARG A 106 -19.58 -3.09 -15.87
CA ARG A 106 -20.95 -3.62 -15.99
C ARG A 106 -21.56 -3.36 -17.37
N MET A 107 -21.38 -2.15 -17.91
CA MET A 107 -21.86 -1.79 -19.24
C MET A 107 -21.18 -2.62 -20.34
N GLN A 108 -19.87 -2.85 -20.25
CA GLN A 108 -19.11 -3.62 -21.25
C GLN A 108 -19.44 -5.11 -21.24
N THR A 109 -19.80 -5.69 -20.09
CA THR A 109 -19.97 -7.14 -19.95
C THR A 109 -21.41 -7.62 -20.11
N LYS A 110 -22.35 -6.73 -20.49
CA LYS A 110 -23.82 -6.99 -20.52
C LYS A 110 -24.39 -7.51 -19.19
N VAL A 111 -23.67 -7.24 -18.08
CA VAL A 111 -24.10 -7.59 -16.71
C VAL A 111 -24.74 -6.35 -16.10
N VAL A 112 -25.90 -6.00 -16.65
CA VAL A 112 -26.68 -4.84 -16.18
C VAL A 112 -27.39 -5.20 -14.88
N ASP A 113 -27.91 -6.42 -14.77
CA ASP A 113 -28.55 -6.92 -13.56
C ASP A 113 -27.49 -7.35 -12.53
N PRO A 114 -27.40 -6.68 -11.36
CA PRO A 114 -26.48 -7.07 -10.30
C PRO A 114 -26.88 -8.36 -9.56
N ILE A 115 -28.07 -8.92 -9.81
CA ILE A 115 -28.60 -10.10 -9.11
C ILE A 115 -28.26 -11.41 -9.83
N ASP A 116 -27.93 -11.37 -11.12
CA ASP A 116 -27.54 -12.57 -11.88
C ASP A 116 -26.07 -12.96 -11.60
N ALA A 117 -25.89 -13.80 -10.57
CA ALA A 117 -24.60 -14.31 -10.10
C ALA A 117 -23.78 -15.04 -11.18
N LYS A 118 -24.39 -15.50 -12.28
CA LYS A 118 -23.67 -16.22 -13.35
C LYS A 118 -22.68 -15.35 -14.11
N ASN A 119 -22.93 -14.04 -14.19
CA ASN A 119 -22.08 -13.12 -14.96
C ASN A 119 -21.22 -12.19 -14.09
N GLU A 120 -21.35 -12.28 -12.76
CA GLU A 120 -20.71 -11.38 -11.80
C GLU A 120 -19.17 -11.49 -11.76
N ARG A 121 -18.60 -12.61 -12.21
CA ARG A 121 -17.14 -12.83 -12.23
C ARG A 121 -16.36 -11.74 -12.96
N ALA A 122 -16.94 -11.15 -14.01
CA ALA A 122 -16.29 -10.11 -14.80
C ALA A 122 -16.17 -8.76 -14.06
N VAL A 123 -17.03 -8.53 -13.04
CA VAL A 123 -17.10 -7.29 -12.26
C VAL A 123 -16.56 -7.49 -10.84
N LEU A 124 -16.47 -8.74 -10.37
CA LEU A 124 -16.08 -9.12 -9.02
C LEU A 124 -14.77 -8.47 -8.55
N VAL A 125 -13.75 -8.43 -9.41
CA VAL A 125 -12.47 -7.79 -9.06
C VAL A 125 -12.65 -6.28 -8.86
N ALA A 126 -13.32 -5.59 -9.77
CA ALA A 126 -13.54 -4.15 -9.67
C ALA A 126 -14.41 -3.81 -8.46
N SER A 127 -15.45 -4.60 -8.19
CA SER A 127 -16.31 -4.44 -7.01
C SER A 127 -15.55 -4.68 -5.71
N ALA A 128 -14.69 -5.69 -5.64
CA ALA A 128 -13.87 -5.95 -4.46
C ALA A 128 -12.87 -4.82 -4.18
N ILE A 129 -12.29 -4.22 -5.22
CA ILE A 129 -11.37 -3.08 -5.07
C ILE A 129 -12.13 -1.82 -4.62
N MET A 130 -13.32 -1.58 -5.19
CA MET A 130 -14.19 -0.48 -4.78
C MET A 130 -14.59 -0.61 -3.31
N GLN A 131 -15.10 -1.77 -2.90
CA GLN A 131 -15.52 -2.04 -1.52
C GLN A 131 -14.37 -1.82 -0.53
N ASN A 132 -13.20 -2.40 -0.82
CA ASN A 132 -12.03 -2.21 0.03
C ASN A 132 -11.58 -0.74 0.09
N SER A 133 -11.70 -0.01 -1.01
CA SER A 133 -11.35 1.42 -1.05
C SER A 133 -12.32 2.26 -0.22
N ILE A 134 -13.63 1.96 -0.27
CA ILE A 134 -14.65 2.65 0.54
C ILE A 134 -14.39 2.42 2.03
N GLU A 135 -14.23 1.16 2.46
CA GLU A 135 -13.98 0.81 3.86
C GLU A 135 -12.77 1.58 4.42
N GLN A 136 -11.69 1.63 3.64
CA GLN A 136 -10.45 2.26 4.06
C GLN A 136 -10.50 3.78 3.97
N PHE A 137 -11.25 4.34 3.02
CA PHE A 137 -11.53 5.76 2.96
C PHE A 137 -12.34 6.21 4.18
N LEU A 138 -13.39 5.48 4.55
CA LEU A 138 -14.22 5.82 5.71
C LEU A 138 -13.38 5.84 7.00
N LEU A 139 -12.58 4.80 7.22
CA LEU A 139 -11.66 4.75 8.37
C LEU A 139 -10.70 5.94 8.38
N SER A 140 -10.09 6.26 7.22
CA SER A 140 -9.20 7.41 7.07
C SER A 140 -9.91 8.74 7.35
N ALA A 141 -11.07 8.96 6.75
CA ALA A 141 -11.82 10.22 6.82
C ALA A 141 -12.22 10.53 8.26
N PHE A 142 -12.81 9.57 8.97
CA PHE A 142 -13.17 9.75 10.37
C PHE A 142 -11.94 9.91 11.27
N ALA A 143 -10.87 9.14 11.05
CA ALA A 143 -9.64 9.28 11.82
C ALA A 143 -9.04 10.69 11.68
N GLN A 144 -9.01 11.23 10.46
CA GLN A 144 -8.51 12.58 10.20
C GLN A 144 -9.40 13.66 10.84
N ILE A 145 -10.72 13.53 10.78
CA ILE A 145 -11.64 14.48 11.43
C ILE A 145 -11.47 14.46 12.95
N ILE A 146 -11.43 13.27 13.57
CA ILE A 146 -11.22 13.13 15.01
C ILE A 146 -9.88 13.74 15.45
N SER A 147 -8.86 13.61 14.60
CA SER A 147 -7.51 14.10 14.93
C SER A 147 -7.44 15.63 15.09
N ILE A 148 -8.39 16.39 14.55
CA ILE A 148 -8.49 17.85 14.71
C ILE A 148 -8.52 18.25 16.19
N SER A 149 -9.17 17.44 17.03
CA SER A 149 -9.34 17.68 18.46
C SER A 149 -8.08 17.41 19.29
N PHE A 150 -7.15 16.60 18.78
CA PHE A 150 -6.01 16.09 19.57
C PHE A 150 -4.63 16.47 19.00
N ILE A 151 -4.57 16.91 17.75
CA ILE A 151 -3.31 17.24 17.08
C ILE A 151 -3.08 18.75 17.06
N ASP A 152 -1.86 19.13 17.43
CA ASP A 152 -1.38 20.50 17.32
C ASP A 152 -1.29 20.95 15.87
N LYS A 153 -1.49 22.26 15.66
CA LYS A 153 -1.49 22.86 14.33
C LYS A 153 -0.26 22.51 13.50
N SER A 154 0.93 22.59 14.09
CA SER A 154 2.22 22.33 13.41
C SER A 154 2.35 20.88 12.93
N LEU A 155 1.77 19.93 13.67
CA LEU A 155 1.78 18.52 13.30
C LEU A 155 0.68 18.19 12.29
N LEU A 156 -0.51 18.80 12.45
CA LEU A 156 -1.67 18.59 11.58
C LEU A 156 -1.37 18.96 10.12
N ILE A 157 -0.69 20.10 9.89
CA ILE A 157 -0.31 20.56 8.55
C ILE A 157 0.67 19.62 7.84
N LYS A 158 1.40 18.77 8.58
CA LYS A 158 2.34 17.80 8.01
C LYS A 158 1.71 16.42 7.86
N VAL A 159 0.96 15.97 8.87
CA VAL A 159 0.41 14.61 8.95
C VAL A 159 -0.76 14.40 7.98
N ILE A 160 -1.69 15.34 7.87
CA ILE A 160 -2.88 15.17 7.02
C ILE A 160 -2.50 15.02 5.53
N PRO A 161 -1.62 15.88 4.96
CA PRO A 161 -1.17 15.68 3.59
C PRO A 161 -0.42 14.37 3.39
N LEU A 162 0.48 14.01 4.32
CA LEU A 162 1.24 12.76 4.29
C LEU A 162 0.32 11.54 4.23
N ILE A 163 -0.69 11.49 5.09
CA ILE A 163 -1.66 10.38 5.13
C ILE A 163 -2.44 10.31 3.82
N ASN A 164 -2.88 11.43 3.25
CA ASN A 164 -3.64 11.42 2.00
C ASN A 164 -2.77 11.03 0.79
N ILE A 165 -1.49 11.43 0.76
CA ILE A 165 -0.52 10.99 -0.25
C ILE A 165 -0.28 9.48 -0.14
N LEU A 166 0.02 8.98 1.06
CA LEU A 166 0.21 7.54 1.30
C LEU A 166 -1.07 6.75 0.98
N PHE A 167 -2.24 7.32 1.28
CA PHE A 167 -3.53 6.74 0.95
C PHE A 167 -3.66 6.58 -0.57
N ILE A 168 -3.54 7.66 -1.35
CA ILE A 168 -3.74 7.58 -2.80
C ILE A 168 -2.69 6.70 -3.48
N THR A 169 -1.42 6.82 -3.10
CA THR A 169 -0.34 5.97 -3.62
C THR A 169 -0.61 4.50 -3.29
N GLY A 170 -1.00 4.21 -2.05
CA GLY A 170 -1.36 2.86 -1.62
C GLY A 170 -2.54 2.31 -2.42
N ARG A 171 -3.56 3.13 -2.69
CA ARG A 171 -4.74 2.72 -3.44
C ARG A 171 -4.45 2.44 -4.92
N VAL A 172 -3.65 3.28 -5.57
CA VAL A 172 -3.19 3.04 -6.95
C VAL A 172 -2.37 1.75 -7.04
N ALA A 173 -1.44 1.55 -6.11
CA ALA A 173 -0.64 0.33 -6.06
C ALA A 173 -1.47 -0.92 -5.74
N PHE A 174 -2.50 -0.79 -4.90
CA PHE A 174 -3.44 -1.87 -4.58
C PHE A 174 -4.25 -2.28 -5.80
N TRP A 175 -4.79 -1.30 -6.54
CA TRP A 175 -5.55 -1.54 -7.77
C TRP A 175 -4.70 -2.24 -8.84
N TRP A 176 -3.47 -1.76 -9.06
CA TRP A 176 -2.52 -2.38 -10.01
C TRP A 176 -2.08 -3.78 -9.58
N GLY A 177 -1.88 -4.00 -8.28
CA GLY A 177 -1.40 -5.26 -7.72
C GLY A 177 -2.48 -6.33 -7.53
N TYR A 178 -3.77 -6.00 -7.68
CA TYR A 178 -4.85 -6.94 -7.36
C TYR A 178 -4.98 -8.05 -8.43
N PRO A 179 -5.19 -9.33 -8.04
CA PRO A 179 -5.31 -9.85 -6.67
C PRO A 179 -3.98 -10.30 -6.03
N LYS A 180 -2.93 -10.57 -6.82
CA LYS A 180 -1.77 -11.35 -6.36
C LYS A 180 -0.73 -10.55 -5.55
N ASN A 181 -0.54 -9.27 -5.86
CA ASN A 181 0.49 -8.39 -5.28
C ASN A 181 -0.11 -7.19 -4.51
N ARG A 182 -1.33 -7.35 -3.98
CA ARG A 182 -2.09 -6.27 -3.33
C ARG A 182 -1.55 -5.83 -1.95
N THR A 183 -0.67 -6.62 -1.32
CA THR A 183 -0.23 -6.40 0.07
C THR A 183 0.45 -5.05 0.27
N PHE A 184 1.34 -4.65 -0.64
CA PHE A 184 2.04 -3.37 -0.54
C PHE A 184 1.05 -2.20 -0.51
N GLY A 185 0.15 -2.12 -1.50
CA GLY A 185 -0.82 -1.04 -1.61
C GLY A 185 -1.82 -1.01 -0.45
N PHE A 186 -2.25 -2.19 0.01
CA PHE A 186 -3.09 -2.32 1.20
C PHE A 186 -2.39 -1.74 2.44
N MET A 187 -1.16 -2.18 2.72
CA MET A 187 -0.40 -1.75 3.89
C MET A 187 -0.03 -0.26 3.83
N CYS A 188 0.24 0.26 2.63
CA CYS A 188 0.63 1.66 2.42
C CYS A 188 -0.45 2.64 2.88
N SER A 189 -1.72 2.23 2.81
CA SER A 189 -2.86 3.01 3.27
C SER A 189 -3.36 2.57 4.66
N ALA A 190 -3.29 1.28 4.98
CA ALA A 190 -3.74 0.76 6.28
C ALA A 190 -2.85 1.20 7.44
N ILE A 191 -1.51 1.13 7.29
CA ILE A 191 -0.57 1.45 8.38
C ILE A 191 -0.74 2.90 8.87
N PRO A 192 -0.72 3.94 8.01
CA PRO A 192 -0.90 5.31 8.47
C PRO A 192 -2.25 5.55 9.15
N ASN A 193 -3.32 4.97 8.59
CA ASN A 193 -4.67 5.07 9.18
C ASN A 193 -4.72 4.43 10.56
N THR A 194 -4.18 3.22 10.71
CA THR A 194 -4.11 2.51 11.99
C THR A 194 -3.30 3.31 13.00
N LEU A 195 -2.16 3.89 12.62
CA LEU A 195 -1.36 4.72 13.52
C LEU A 195 -2.14 5.96 13.99
N LEU A 196 -2.84 6.65 13.08
CA LEU A 196 -3.64 7.83 13.44
C LEU A 196 -4.81 7.47 14.37
N ILE A 197 -5.51 6.36 14.10
CA ILE A 197 -6.61 5.88 14.94
C ILE A 197 -6.10 5.56 16.35
N ASN A 198 -4.98 4.85 16.47
CA ASN A 198 -4.39 4.52 17.76
C ASN A 198 -3.94 5.78 18.51
N TYR A 199 -3.32 6.74 17.82
CA TYR A 199 -2.95 8.02 18.41
C TYR A 199 -4.18 8.75 18.99
N ASN A 200 -5.26 8.87 18.21
CA ASN A 200 -6.50 9.50 18.64
C ASN A 200 -7.11 8.80 19.86
N LEU A 201 -7.13 7.46 19.85
CA LEU A 201 -7.64 6.66 20.95
C LEU A 201 -6.82 6.88 22.23
N LEU A 202 -5.49 6.87 22.14
CA LEU A 202 -4.61 7.13 23.28
C LEU A 202 -4.82 8.54 23.86
N LYS A 203 -4.98 9.55 23.00
CA LYS A 203 -5.25 10.92 23.44
C LYS A 203 -6.62 11.07 24.10
N PHE A 204 -7.64 10.40 23.57
CA PHE A 204 -8.95 10.35 24.19
C PHE A 204 -8.90 9.69 25.57
N ILE A 205 -8.23 8.55 25.71
CA ILE A 205 -8.03 7.87 27.01
C ILE A 205 -7.29 8.81 27.98
N GLN A 206 -6.22 9.47 27.53
CA GLN A 206 -5.52 10.44 28.36
C GLN A 206 -6.46 11.54 28.87
N SER A 207 -7.32 12.10 28.01
CA SER A 207 -8.28 13.15 28.41
C SER A 207 -9.39 12.69 29.36
N LEU A 208 -9.60 11.38 29.52
CA LEU A 208 -10.59 10.83 30.45
C LEU A 208 -10.02 10.57 31.85
N PHE A 209 -8.73 10.20 31.93
CA PHE A 209 -8.12 9.72 33.17
C PHE A 209 -7.09 10.68 33.77
N PHE A 210 -6.68 11.72 33.04
CA PHE A 210 -5.70 12.74 33.46
C PHE A 210 -6.18 14.13 33.07
#